data_AF-A0A524ILP3-F1
#
_entry.id   AF-A0A524ILP3-F1
#
_cell.length_a   1.000
_cell.length_b   1.000
_cell.length_c   1.000
_cell.angle_alpha   90.00
_cell.angle_beta   90.00
_cell.angle_gamma   90.00
#
_symmetry.space_group_name_H-M   'P 1'
#
loop_
_entity.id
_entity.type
_entity.pdbx_description
1 polymer ?
#
loop_
_entity_poly.entity_id
_entity_poly.type
_entity_poly.pdbx_seq_one_letter_code
_entity_poly.pdbx_strand_id
1 'polypeptide(L)'
;TFTTVNLAMSIAMELDHTVLLVDADVVKSDVSRLFELEEAEGLTDYLAQPERALSEFLVSTDIDKLTVLPAGRPRTNVTELLASDHMRNLVNQFGQRYPDRIVVIDSPPLLAATGASVLAHLVGQTVFVVEAIRTPQSAVEEALAQLRSVRNVGLVLNKSRSDEGLGYQYGSYYANSSDLR
;
A
#
# COMPACT_ATOMS: atom_id res chain seq x y z
N THR A 1 5.40 3.24 1.19
CA THR A 1 5.50 3.43 2.65
C THR A 1 4.79 4.64 3.23
N PHE A 2 5.23 5.90 3.05
CA PHE A 2 4.60 7.05 3.76
C PHE A 2 3.07 7.11 3.58
N THR A 3 2.58 7.05 2.35
CA THR A 3 1.13 7.03 2.06
C THR A 3 0.46 5.81 2.67
N THR A 4 1.10 4.65 2.59
CA THR A 4 0.63 3.36 3.12
C THR A 4 0.40 3.42 4.63
N VAL A 5 1.39 3.90 5.39
CA VAL A 5 1.32 3.99 6.84
C VAL A 5 0.28 5.01 7.28
N ASN A 6 0.25 6.20 6.67
CA ASN A 6 -0.75 7.21 7.02
C ASN A 6 -2.18 6.77 6.68
N LEU A 7 -2.37 6.06 5.57
CA LEU A 7 -3.66 5.46 5.24
C LEU A 7 -4.07 4.42 6.28
N ALA A 8 -3.16 3.52 6.65
CA ALA A 8 -3.41 2.50 7.66
C ALA A 8 -3.77 3.13 9.03
N MET A 9 -3.03 4.14 9.47
CA MET A 9 -3.33 4.85 10.72
C MET A 9 -4.67 5.58 10.66
N SER A 10 -4.98 6.26 9.54
CA SER A 10 -6.25 6.97 9.38
C SER A 10 -7.44 6.02 9.46
N ILE A 11 -7.34 4.83 8.84
CA ILE A 11 -8.38 3.80 8.91
C ILE A 11 -8.47 3.22 10.33
N ALA A 12 -7.35 3.00 11.02
CA ALA A 12 -7.35 2.49 12.39
C ALA A 12 -8.01 3.46 13.38
N MET A 13 -8.04 4.76 13.09
CA MET A 13 -8.76 5.75 13.90
C MET A 13 -10.29 5.66 13.76
N GLU A 14 -10.81 5.09 12.67
CA GLU A 14 -12.26 4.91 12.46
C GLU A 14 -12.85 3.88 13.44
N LEU A 15 -14.09 4.08 13.89
CA LEU A 15 -14.70 3.28 14.96
C LEU A 15 -14.84 1.79 14.61
N ASP A 16 -15.24 1.49 13.37
CA ASP A 16 -15.73 0.17 12.96
C ASP A 16 -14.68 -0.69 12.24
N HIS A 17 -13.42 -0.26 12.20
CA HIS A 17 -12.38 -0.92 11.44
C HIS A 17 -11.13 -1.24 12.24
N THR A 18 -10.62 -2.45 12.01
CA THR A 18 -9.26 -2.86 12.40
C THR A 18 -8.36 -2.89 11.19
N VAL A 19 -7.06 -2.69 11.38
CA VAL A 19 -6.09 -2.62 10.29
C VAL A 19 -4.98 -3.63 10.48
N LEU A 20 -4.72 -4.40 9.43
CA LEU A 20 -3.48 -5.16 9.29
C LEU A 20 -2.60 -4.47 8.24
N LEU A 21 -1.48 -3.91 8.68
CA LEU A 21 -0.46 -3.35 7.81
C LEU A 21 0.58 -4.43 7.49
N VAL A 22 0.74 -4.78 6.22
CA VAL A 22 1.70 -5.79 5.77
C VAL A 22 2.86 -5.10 5.06
N ASP A 23 4.08 -5.38 5.49
CA ASP A 23 5.28 -4.96 4.78
C ASP A 23 5.69 -6.03 3.76
N ALA A 24 5.41 -5.79 2.48
CA ALA A 24 5.80 -6.70 1.39
C ALA A 24 6.98 -6.16 0.56
N ASP A 25 7.52 -4.99 0.90
CA ASP A 25 8.81 -4.52 0.36
C ASP A 25 9.94 -5.03 1.25
N VAL A 26 10.25 -6.31 1.14
CA VAL A 26 11.28 -6.96 1.97
C VAL A 26 12.71 -6.52 1.64
N VAL A 27 12.91 -5.77 0.55
CA VAL A 27 14.22 -5.25 0.15
C VAL A 27 14.55 -3.99 0.96
N LYS A 28 13.57 -3.09 1.12
CA LYS A 28 13.76 -1.85 1.88
C LYS A 28 13.20 -1.91 3.30
N SER A 29 12.13 -2.68 3.48
CA SER A 29 11.40 -2.90 4.73
C SER A 29 11.16 -1.62 5.54
N ASP A 30 10.78 -0.53 4.85
CA ASP A 30 10.62 0.78 5.47
C ASP A 30 9.49 0.79 6.51
N VAL A 31 8.44 -0.03 6.34
CA VAL A 31 7.39 -0.20 7.37
C VAL A 31 7.99 -0.89 8.59
N SER A 32 8.68 -2.01 8.41
CA SER A 32 9.29 -2.75 9.53
C SER A 32 10.25 -1.85 10.32
N ARG A 33 11.08 -1.04 9.63
CA ARG A 33 11.96 -0.04 10.25
C ARG A 33 11.22 1.03 11.04
N LEU A 34 10.10 1.52 10.50
CA LEU A 34 9.32 2.56 11.17
C LEU A 34 8.71 2.08 12.50
N PHE A 35 8.38 0.79 12.60
CA PHE A 35 7.82 0.17 13.79
C PHE A 35 8.87 -0.56 14.67
N GLU A 36 10.17 -0.42 14.38
CA GLU A 36 11.27 -1.10 15.09
C GLU A 36 11.18 -2.64 15.07
N LEU A 37 10.76 -3.20 13.93
CA LEU A 37 10.50 -4.62 13.69
C LEU A 37 11.46 -5.27 12.68
N GLU A 38 12.65 -4.70 12.47
CA GLU A 38 13.63 -5.18 11.48
C GLU A 38 14.08 -6.62 11.73
N GLU A 39 14.20 -7.01 12.99
CA GLU A 39 14.64 -8.33 13.42
C GLU A 39 13.48 -9.31 13.67
N ALA A 40 12.23 -8.84 13.52
CA ALA A 40 11.05 -9.67 13.72
C ALA A 40 10.87 -10.65 12.57
N GLU A 41 10.38 -11.85 12.89
CA GLU A 41 9.87 -12.76 11.85
C GLU A 41 8.60 -12.17 11.24
N GLY A 42 8.41 -12.36 9.94
CA GLY A 42 7.33 -11.70 9.22
C GLY A 42 6.85 -12.47 8.01
N LEU A 43 6.41 -11.73 6.99
CA LEU A 43 5.82 -12.27 5.76
C LEU A 43 6.72 -13.32 5.11
N THR A 44 8.01 -13.05 4.90
CA THR A 44 8.91 -14.01 4.24
C THR A 44 9.13 -15.28 5.07
N ASP A 45 9.16 -15.16 6.40
CA ASP A 45 9.34 -16.30 7.30
C ASP A 45 8.09 -17.17 7.34
N TYR A 46 6.91 -16.57 7.39
CA TYR A 46 5.63 -17.27 7.28
C TYR A 46 5.51 -18.01 5.93
N LEU A 47 5.81 -17.34 4.82
CA LEU A 47 5.75 -17.95 3.49
C LEU A 47 6.76 -19.11 3.33
N ALA A 48 7.86 -19.10 4.10
CA ALA A 48 8.87 -20.16 4.10
C ALA A 48 8.57 -21.30 5.11
N GLN A 49 7.70 -21.08 6.10
CA GLN A 49 7.35 -22.01 7.18
C GLN A 49 5.82 -22.18 7.25
N PRO A 50 5.19 -22.77 6.23
CA PRO A 50 3.72 -22.82 6.09
C PRO A 50 3.03 -23.63 7.20
N GLU A 51 3.78 -24.43 7.98
CA GLU A 51 3.30 -25.19 9.13
C GLU A 51 3.05 -24.33 10.38
N ARG A 52 3.66 -23.15 10.47
CA ARG A 52 3.51 -22.24 11.62
C ARG A 52 2.26 -21.38 11.48
N ALA A 53 1.66 -21.02 12.61
CA ALA A 53 0.45 -20.21 12.59
C ALA A 53 0.79 -18.76 12.23
N LEU A 54 0.02 -18.16 11.31
CA LEU A 54 0.19 -16.76 10.91
C LEU A 54 0.23 -15.79 12.13
N SER A 55 -0.54 -16.08 13.18
CA SER A 55 -0.60 -15.28 14.40
C SER A 55 0.74 -15.15 15.12
N GLU A 56 1.69 -16.06 14.88
CA GLU A 56 3.04 -15.99 15.46
C GLU A 56 3.89 -14.87 14.83
N PHE A 57 3.52 -14.40 13.65
CA PHE A 57 4.24 -13.38 12.87
C PHE A 57 3.56 -12.01 12.92
N LEU A 58 2.41 -11.91 13.59
CA LEU A 58 1.67 -10.66 13.74
C LEU A 58 2.13 -9.92 14.99
N VAL A 59 2.44 -8.64 14.84
CA VAL A 59 2.90 -7.77 15.91
C VAL A 59 1.86 -6.69 16.18
N SER A 60 1.35 -6.65 17.41
CA SER A 60 0.49 -5.54 17.85
C SER A 60 1.34 -4.29 18.05
N THR A 61 0.81 -3.14 17.61
CA THR A 61 1.47 -1.84 17.83
C THR A 61 0.94 -1.17 19.10
N ASP A 62 1.53 -0.03 19.45
CA ASP A 62 1.02 0.90 20.45
C ASP A 62 -0.20 1.71 19.96
N ILE A 63 -0.55 1.60 18.68
CA ILE A 63 -1.74 2.18 18.06
C ILE A 63 -2.88 1.16 18.15
N ASP A 64 -3.94 1.54 18.85
CA ASP A 64 -5.16 0.72 18.94
C ASP A 64 -5.67 0.32 17.56
N LYS A 65 -6.07 -0.96 17.43
CA LYS A 65 -6.62 -1.57 16.21
C LYS A 65 -5.65 -1.65 15.03
N LEU A 66 -4.38 -1.29 15.20
CA LEU A 66 -3.33 -1.47 14.19
C LEU A 66 -2.42 -2.64 14.56
N THR A 67 -2.42 -3.66 13.71
CA THR A 67 -1.49 -4.80 13.75
C THR A 67 -0.58 -4.75 12.54
N VAL A 68 0.68 -5.13 12.71
CA VAL A 68 1.67 -5.17 11.63
C VAL A 68 2.07 -6.63 11.36
N LEU A 69 2.16 -7.01 10.09
CA LEU A 69 2.92 -8.16 9.63
C LEU A 69 4.23 -7.63 9.02
N PRO A 70 5.37 -7.76 9.73
CA PRO A 70 6.66 -7.28 9.24
C PRO A 70 7.09 -7.97 7.95
N ALA A 71 8.11 -7.45 7.29
CA ALA A 71 8.69 -8.06 6.10
C ALA A 71 9.24 -9.47 6.40
N GLY A 72 9.85 -9.62 7.57
CA GLY A 72 10.61 -10.81 7.94
C GLY A 72 12.03 -10.78 7.39
N ARG A 73 12.74 -11.89 7.55
CA ARG A 73 14.16 -11.96 7.17
C ARG A 73 14.36 -11.82 5.66
N PRO A 74 15.42 -11.13 5.20
CA PRO A 74 15.79 -11.09 3.78
C PRO A 74 16.05 -12.50 3.26
N ARG A 75 15.51 -12.81 2.08
CA ARG A 75 15.72 -14.10 1.38
C ARG A 75 16.04 -13.86 -0.09
N THR A 76 16.74 -14.80 -0.72
CA THR A 76 17.09 -14.71 -2.14
C THR A 76 15.92 -15.02 -3.08
N ASN A 77 14.91 -15.74 -2.60
CA ASN A 77 13.76 -16.25 -3.37
C ASN A 77 12.44 -15.50 -3.07
N VAL A 78 12.52 -14.21 -2.75
CA VAL A 78 11.37 -13.39 -2.34
C VAL A 78 10.31 -13.34 -3.43
N THR A 79 10.71 -13.12 -4.68
CA THR A 79 9.78 -13.01 -5.81
C THR A 79 8.96 -14.29 -5.96
N GLU A 80 9.60 -15.44 -5.82
CA GLU A 80 8.98 -16.76 -5.87
C GLU A 80 8.04 -16.98 -4.69
N LEU A 81 8.43 -16.55 -3.48
CA LEU A 81 7.57 -16.63 -2.31
C LEU A 81 6.30 -15.76 -2.48
N LEU A 82 6.43 -14.54 -2.98
CA LEU A 82 5.29 -13.65 -3.26
C LEU A 82 4.38 -14.17 -4.39
N ALA A 83 4.94 -14.90 -5.36
CA ALA A 83 4.19 -15.52 -6.45
C ALA A 83 3.59 -16.90 -6.09
N SER A 84 3.94 -17.45 -4.94
CA SER A 84 3.53 -18.79 -4.51
C SER A 84 2.03 -18.90 -4.26
N ASP A 85 1.50 -20.12 -4.35
CA ASP A 85 0.13 -20.42 -3.93
C ASP A 85 -0.10 -20.14 -2.45
N HIS A 86 0.95 -20.23 -1.62
CA HIS A 86 0.86 -19.90 -0.21
C HIS A 86 0.54 -18.41 0.01
N MET A 87 1.17 -17.52 -0.76
CA MET A 87 0.84 -16.08 -0.74
C MET A 87 -0.59 -15.81 -1.23
N ARG A 88 -1.03 -16.51 -2.28
CA ARG A 88 -2.43 -16.43 -2.76
C ARG A 88 -3.41 -16.83 -1.66
N ASN A 89 -3.12 -17.93 -0.97
CA ASN A 89 -3.93 -18.41 0.14
C ASN A 89 -3.93 -17.46 1.33
N LEU A 90 -2.79 -16.83 1.63
CA LEU A 90 -2.68 -15.83 2.69
C LEU A 90 -3.57 -14.61 2.41
N VAL A 91 -3.51 -14.06 1.19
CA VAL A 91 -4.35 -12.91 0.81
C VAL A 91 -5.84 -13.28 0.84
N ASN A 92 -6.19 -14.50 0.42
CA ASN A 92 -7.58 -14.99 0.54
C ASN A 92 -8.02 -15.12 2.01
N GLN A 93 -7.14 -15.60 2.89
CA GLN A 93 -7.43 -15.70 4.33
C GLN A 93 -7.64 -14.33 4.97
N PHE A 94 -6.87 -13.31 4.57
CA PHE A 94 -7.06 -11.94 5.04
C PHE A 94 -8.47 -11.41 4.81
N GLY A 95 -9.04 -11.67 3.62
CA GLY A 95 -10.38 -11.22 3.27
C GLY A 95 -11.52 -12.03 3.90
N GLN A 96 -11.26 -13.20 4.48
CA GLN A 96 -12.29 -14.09 5.02
C GLN A 96 -12.33 -14.14 6.55
N ARG A 97 -11.22 -13.83 7.23
CA ARG A 97 -11.07 -14.11 8.66
C ARG A 97 -11.70 -13.06 9.57
N TYR A 98 -11.75 -11.80 9.14
CA TYR A 98 -12.23 -10.68 9.95
C TYR A 98 -13.04 -9.72 9.08
N PRO A 99 -14.37 -9.60 9.31
CA PRO A 99 -15.24 -8.78 8.45
C PRO A 99 -15.00 -7.28 8.58
N ASP A 100 -14.45 -6.85 9.71
CA ASP A 100 -14.11 -5.46 10.07
C ASP A 100 -12.66 -5.07 9.72
N ARG A 101 -11.85 -6.03 9.25
CA ARG A 101 -10.42 -5.81 9.02
C ARG A 101 -10.14 -5.32 7.61
N ILE A 102 -9.43 -4.20 7.53
CA ILE A 102 -8.84 -3.72 6.30
C ILE A 102 -7.37 -4.11 6.28
N VAL A 103 -6.92 -4.75 5.19
CA VAL A 103 -5.52 -5.11 5.00
C VAL A 103 -4.87 -4.14 4.03
N VAL A 104 -3.85 -3.45 4.51
CA VAL A 104 -3.04 -2.51 3.73
C VAL A 104 -1.67 -3.14 3.49
N ILE A 105 -1.29 -3.32 2.22
CA ILE A 105 -0.03 -3.96 1.86
C ILE A 105 0.91 -2.91 1.27
N ASP A 106 2.07 -2.69 1.89
CA ASP A 106 3.15 -1.88 1.31
C ASP A 106 3.93 -2.75 0.32
N SER A 107 4.02 -2.31 -0.93
CA SER A 107 4.74 -3.03 -1.99
C SER A 107 6.01 -2.28 -2.40
N PRO A 108 6.99 -2.98 -2.99
CA PRO A 108 8.10 -2.29 -3.67
C PRO A 108 7.59 -1.48 -4.87
N PRO A 109 8.41 -0.58 -5.45
CA PRO A 109 8.03 0.19 -6.63
C PRO A 109 7.76 -0.73 -7.83
N LEU A 110 6.64 -0.51 -8.54
CA LEU A 110 6.16 -1.40 -9.60
C LEU A 110 7.18 -1.65 -10.72
N LEU A 111 7.85 -0.60 -11.18
CA LEU A 111 8.85 -0.70 -12.24
C LEU A 111 10.20 -1.27 -11.78
N ALA A 112 10.45 -1.35 -10.46
CA ALA A 112 11.72 -1.79 -9.91
C ALA A 112 11.70 -3.26 -9.48
N ALA A 113 10.53 -3.82 -9.20
CA ALA A 113 10.40 -5.18 -8.67
C ALA A 113 9.17 -5.90 -9.22
N THR A 114 9.38 -7.10 -9.78
CA THR A 114 8.31 -7.96 -10.31
C THR A 114 7.30 -8.37 -9.24
N GLY A 115 7.73 -8.48 -7.97
CA GLY A 115 6.86 -8.80 -6.84
C GLY A 115 5.69 -7.83 -6.67
N ALA A 116 5.85 -6.55 -7.00
CA ALA A 116 4.76 -5.58 -6.91
C ALA A 116 3.63 -5.86 -7.91
N SER A 117 3.96 -6.27 -9.14
CA SER A 117 2.96 -6.62 -10.16
C SER A 117 2.19 -7.89 -9.75
N VAL A 118 2.89 -8.87 -9.17
CA VAL A 118 2.25 -10.07 -8.62
C VAL A 118 1.25 -9.70 -7.53
N LEU A 119 1.66 -8.90 -6.54
CA LEU A 119 0.79 -8.45 -5.45
C LEU A 119 -0.45 -7.71 -5.95
N ALA A 120 -0.28 -6.83 -6.95
CA ALA A 120 -1.39 -6.07 -7.53
C ALA A 120 -2.51 -6.96 -8.12
N HIS A 121 -2.17 -8.18 -8.58
CA HIS A 121 -3.14 -9.15 -9.08
C HIS A 121 -3.82 -9.98 -7.98
N LEU A 122 -3.28 -9.97 -6.76
CA LEU A 122 -3.82 -10.69 -5.61
C LEU A 122 -4.80 -9.84 -4.78
N VAL A 123 -4.59 -8.52 -4.76
CA VAL A 123 -5.39 -7.60 -3.96
C VAL A 123 -6.68 -7.19 -4.67
N GLY A 124 -7.70 -6.84 -3.88
CA GLY A 124 -8.98 -6.36 -4.41
C GLY A 124 -8.90 -4.94 -4.98
N GLN A 125 -8.01 -4.10 -4.45
CA GLN A 125 -7.79 -2.72 -4.86
C GLN A 125 -6.31 -2.38 -4.81
N THR A 126 -5.83 -1.62 -5.78
CA THR A 126 -4.46 -1.11 -5.86
C THR A 126 -4.48 0.41 -5.82
N VAL A 127 -3.66 1.01 -4.96
CA VAL A 127 -3.41 2.45 -4.94
C VAL A 127 -2.03 2.70 -5.53
N PHE A 128 -1.99 3.28 -6.72
CA PHE A 128 -0.75 3.63 -7.41
C PHE A 128 -0.30 5.04 -7.01
N VAL A 129 0.81 5.12 -6.28
CA VAL A 129 1.35 6.38 -5.76
C VAL A 129 2.39 6.94 -6.73
N VAL A 130 2.16 8.16 -7.21
CA VAL A 130 3.05 8.90 -8.11
C VAL A 130 3.71 10.04 -7.35
N GLU A 131 5.03 10.16 -7.41
CA GLU A 131 5.75 11.30 -6.83
C GLU A 131 5.67 12.50 -7.80
N ALA A 132 5.01 13.57 -7.37
CA ALA A 132 4.85 14.78 -8.16
C ALA A 132 6.21 15.37 -8.55
N ILE A 133 6.29 15.92 -9.76
CA ILE A 133 7.46 16.61 -10.34
C ILE A 133 8.66 15.68 -10.62
N ARG A 134 8.83 14.61 -9.84
CA ARG A 134 9.98 13.70 -9.95
C ARG A 134 9.72 12.51 -10.86
N THR A 135 8.52 11.94 -10.86
CA THR A 135 8.20 10.77 -11.70
C THR A 135 7.83 11.24 -13.12
N PRO A 136 8.58 10.84 -14.17
CA PRO A 136 8.24 11.19 -15.54
C PRO A 136 6.92 10.56 -15.97
N GLN A 137 6.14 11.27 -16.79
CA GLN A 137 4.86 10.77 -17.32
C GLN A 137 5.01 9.43 -18.06
N SER A 138 6.08 9.25 -18.83
CA SER A 138 6.35 8.00 -19.54
C SER A 138 6.49 6.79 -18.61
N ALA A 139 7.12 6.97 -17.43
CA ALA A 139 7.24 5.92 -16.43
C ALA A 139 5.87 5.59 -15.81
N VAL A 140 5.00 6.59 -15.61
CA VAL A 140 3.63 6.37 -15.14
C VAL A 140 2.84 5.56 -16.17
N GLU A 141 2.93 5.92 -17.45
CA GLU A 141 2.24 5.21 -18.53
C GLU A 141 2.72 3.76 -18.68
N GLU A 142 4.04 3.52 -18.57
CA GLU A 142 4.62 2.18 -18.56
C GLU A 142 4.12 1.35 -17.38
N ALA A 143 4.12 1.93 -16.18
CA ALA A 143 3.64 1.28 -14.96
C ALA A 143 2.15 0.91 -15.06
N LEU A 144 1.31 1.85 -15.53
CA LEU A 144 -0.11 1.61 -15.75
C LEU A 144 -0.36 0.56 -16.84
N ALA A 145 0.53 0.46 -17.84
CA ALA A 145 0.45 -0.59 -18.84
C ALA A 145 0.60 -2.00 -18.23
N GLN A 146 1.46 -2.16 -17.22
CA GLN A 146 1.62 -3.42 -16.48
C GLN A 146 0.40 -3.76 -15.60
N LEU A 147 -0.37 -2.74 -15.19
CA LEU A 147 -1.58 -2.91 -14.38
C LEU A 147 -2.89 -2.98 -15.19
N ARG A 148 -2.84 -3.03 -16.53
CA ARG A 148 -4.04 -3.01 -17.38
C ARG A 148 -5.04 -4.13 -17.08
N SER A 149 -4.57 -5.28 -16.61
CA SER A 149 -5.40 -6.43 -16.21
C SER A 149 -5.90 -6.36 -14.76
N VAL A 150 -5.40 -5.41 -13.97
CA VAL A 150 -5.82 -5.22 -12.58
C VAL A 150 -7.13 -4.42 -12.56
N ARG A 151 -8.14 -4.94 -11.86
CA ARG A 151 -9.52 -4.46 -11.97
C ARG A 151 -9.74 -3.07 -11.37
N ASN A 152 -9.07 -2.75 -10.26
CA ASN A 152 -9.34 -1.55 -9.46
C ASN A 152 -8.02 -0.84 -9.12
N VAL A 153 -7.64 0.14 -9.94
CA VAL A 153 -6.43 0.95 -9.72
C VAL A 153 -6.83 2.40 -9.48
N GLY A 154 -6.61 2.88 -8.25
CA GLY A 154 -6.70 4.29 -7.89
C GLY A 154 -5.33 4.97 -8.00
N LEU A 155 -5.30 6.29 -8.21
CA LEU A 155 -4.08 7.08 -8.33
C LEU A 155 -3.97 8.07 -7.16
N VAL A 156 -2.78 8.17 -6.58
CA VAL A 156 -2.46 9.20 -5.57
C VAL A 156 -1.22 9.96 -6.02
N LEU A 157 -1.36 11.27 -6.20
CA LEU A 157 -0.24 12.16 -6.44
C LEU A 157 0.33 12.62 -5.09
N ASN A 158 1.52 12.16 -4.73
CA ASN A 158 2.19 12.49 -3.49
C ASN A 158 3.27 13.57 -3.72
N LYS A 159 3.61 14.33 -2.68
CA LYS A 159 4.55 15.46 -2.73
C LYS A 159 4.16 16.54 -3.75
N SER A 160 2.88 16.63 -4.10
CA SER A 160 2.38 17.77 -4.86
C SER A 160 2.57 19.02 -4.02
N ARG A 161 3.29 19.99 -4.57
CA ARG A 161 3.26 21.35 -4.04
C ARG A 161 1.96 21.95 -4.55
N SER A 162 1.04 22.24 -3.65
CA SER A 162 0.08 23.29 -3.91
C SER A 162 0.87 24.57 -4.00
N ASP A 163 0.97 25.18 -5.18
CA ASP A 163 1.24 26.62 -5.19
C ASP A 163 0.13 27.25 -4.37
N GLU A 164 0.46 27.80 -3.19
CA GLU A 164 -0.46 28.58 -2.35
C GLU A 164 -0.95 29.87 -3.06
N GLY A 165 -0.80 29.99 -4.38
CA GLY A 165 -1.14 31.13 -5.22
C GLY A 165 -2.26 30.92 -6.25
N LEU A 166 -2.85 29.73 -6.39
CA LEU A 166 -3.89 29.45 -7.41
C LEU A 166 -5.32 29.33 -6.84
N GLY A 167 -5.57 29.94 -5.68
CA GLY A 167 -6.88 29.99 -5.03
C GLY A 167 -7.89 31.03 -5.57
N TYR A 168 -7.62 31.73 -6.68
CA TYR A 168 -8.47 32.83 -7.17
C TYR A 168 -8.76 32.79 -8.68
N GLN A 169 -9.17 31.65 -9.24
CA GLN A 169 -9.60 31.62 -10.66
C GLN A 169 -10.91 30.90 -10.96
N TYR A 170 -11.73 30.61 -9.92
CA TYR A 170 -13.12 30.17 -10.11
C TYR A 170 -14.17 31.27 -9.87
N GLY A 171 -13.76 32.45 -9.36
CA GLY A 171 -14.66 33.60 -9.15
C GLY A 171 -14.94 34.44 -10.40
N SER A 172 -14.14 34.31 -11.47
CA SER A 172 -14.23 35.19 -12.64
C SER A 172 -15.37 34.84 -13.61
N TYR A 173 -16.03 33.69 -13.46
CA TYR A 173 -17.15 33.30 -14.33
C TYR A 173 -18.49 33.90 -13.89
N TYR A 174 -18.64 34.28 -12.62
CA TYR A 174 -19.87 34.89 -12.09
C TYR A 174 -19.82 36.42 -11.98
N ALA A 175 -18.64 37.04 -12.15
CA ALA A 175 -18.51 38.50 -12.11
C ALA A 175 -18.99 39.18 -13.41
N ASN A 176 -18.86 38.50 -14.57
CA ASN A 176 -19.19 39.07 -15.87
C ASN A 176 -20.67 38.97 -16.30
N SER A 177 -21.54 38.43 -15.45
CA SER A 177 -22.99 38.33 -15.72
C SER A 177 -23.82 39.41 -15.01
N SER A 178 -23.17 40.36 -14.32
CA SER A 178 -23.86 41.43 -13.58
C SER A 178 -23.92 42.79 -14.30
N ASP A 179 -23.28 42.94 -15.47
CA ASP A 179 -23.31 44.15 -16.30
C ASP A 179 -24.34 44.08 -17.45
N LEU A 180 -25.58 43.72 -17.13
CA LEU A 180 -26.74 43.89 -18.02
C LEU A 180 -27.93 44.44 -17.22
N ARG A 181 -27.85 45.72 -16.84
CA ARG A 181 -29.01 46.59 -16.56
C ARG A 181 -28.73 48.03 -16.94
#